data_AF-A0AAN6IXR9-F1
#
_entry.id   AF-A0AAN6IXR9-F1
#
_cell.length_a   1.000
_cell.length_b   1.000
_cell.length_c   1.000
_cell.angle_alpha   90.00
_cell.angle_beta   90.00
_cell.angle_gamma   90.00
#
_symmetry.space_group_name_H-M   'P 1'
#
loop_
_entity.id
_entity.type
_entity.pdbx_description
1 polymer ?
#
loop_
_entity_poly.entity_id
_entity_poly.type
_entity_poly.pdbx_seq_one_letter_code
_entity_poly.pdbx_strand_id
1 'polypeptide(L)'
;MAASPQFSIPKEYQNELRYVDALDKHSDEDILRSLETHRPVTSEKNIWAFWAKGLRSMPGWCQRNVINWVRLCGPSWTVRVLDAIPDSPNYALNYVSADLLPQSFVNGTMTRVYVGPHSSDFLRGACLYTHGGVYMGVGIILIRDLDRIC
;
A
#
# COMPACT_ATOMS: atom_id res chain seq x y z
N MET A 1 -16.95 -15.24 -17.80
CA MET A 1 -15.85 -15.80 -18.62
C MET A 1 -14.55 -15.29 -18.03
N ALA A 2 -13.61 -16.16 -17.65
CA ALA A 2 -12.30 -15.73 -17.17
C ALA A 2 -11.61 -14.92 -18.28
N ALA A 3 -10.94 -13.82 -17.93
CA ALA A 3 -10.28 -13.00 -18.92
C ALA A 3 -9.09 -13.78 -19.50
N SER A 4 -9.04 -13.94 -20.82
CA SER A 4 -7.91 -14.59 -21.47
C SER A 4 -6.66 -13.72 -21.32
N PRO A 5 -5.48 -14.30 -21.02
CA PRO A 5 -4.27 -13.53 -20.86
C PRO A 5 -3.90 -12.83 -22.19
N GLN A 6 -3.56 -11.54 -22.11
CA GLN A 6 -3.11 -10.76 -23.29
C GLN A 6 -1.84 -11.35 -23.91
N PHE A 7 -1.00 -11.97 -23.08
CA PHE A 7 0.27 -12.59 -23.48
C PHE A 7 0.23 -14.08 -23.18
N SER A 8 0.64 -14.90 -24.15
CA SER A 8 0.82 -16.33 -23.94
C SER A 8 2.11 -16.60 -23.16
N ILE A 9 2.06 -17.58 -22.26
CA ILE A 9 3.26 -18.08 -21.58
C ILE A 9 4.09 -18.86 -22.61
N PRO A 10 5.41 -18.54 -22.77
CA PRO A 10 6.29 -19.28 -23.67
C PRO A 10 6.28 -20.79 -23.34
N LYS A 11 6.38 -21.64 -24.36
CA LYS A 11 6.19 -23.10 -24.22
C LYS A 11 7.12 -23.70 -23.18
N GLU A 12 8.36 -23.24 -23.15
CA GLU A 12 9.40 -23.65 -22.20
C GLU A 12 9.04 -23.37 -20.73
N TYR A 13 8.16 -22.40 -20.45
CA TYR A 13 7.76 -22.01 -19.10
C TYR A 13 6.33 -22.41 -18.73
N GLN A 14 5.60 -23.13 -19.59
CA GLN A 14 4.19 -23.48 -19.35
C GLN A 14 3.98 -24.38 -18.11
N ASN A 15 5.00 -25.12 -17.70
CA ASN A 15 4.97 -25.96 -16.50
C ASN A 15 5.37 -25.21 -15.22
N GLU A 16 5.98 -24.02 -15.35
CA GLU A 16 6.53 -23.25 -14.23
C GLU A 16 5.72 -21.99 -13.92
N LEU A 17 5.11 -21.41 -14.94
CA LEU A 17 4.34 -20.18 -14.85
C LEU A 17 2.87 -20.46 -15.08
N ARG A 18 2.02 -19.72 -14.35
CA ARG A 18 0.58 -19.67 -14.59
C ARG A 18 0.14 -18.23 -14.64
N TYR A 19 -0.87 -17.96 -15.46
CA TYR A 19 -1.55 -16.69 -15.41
C TYR A 19 -2.31 -16.55 -14.09
N VAL A 20 -2.26 -15.36 -13.50
CA VAL A 20 -3.02 -15.01 -12.31
C VAL A 20 -3.96 -13.88 -12.70
N ASP A 21 -5.25 -14.17 -12.64
CA ASP A 21 -6.30 -13.18 -12.84
C ASP A 21 -6.24 -12.11 -11.74
N ALA A 22 -6.22 -10.83 -12.13
CA ALA A 22 -6.42 -9.74 -11.19
C ALA A 22 -7.81 -9.84 -10.53
N LEU A 23 -7.86 -9.74 -9.21
CA LEU A 23 -9.10 -9.72 -8.42
C LEU A 23 -9.83 -8.39 -8.52
N ASP A 24 -9.09 -7.29 -8.71
CA ASP A 24 -9.63 -5.98 -9.06
C ASP A 24 -9.43 -5.69 -10.55
N LYS A 25 -10.52 -5.30 -11.25
CA LYS A 25 -10.52 -5.02 -12.70
C LYS A 25 -10.69 -3.53 -13.04
N HIS A 26 -10.68 -2.64 -12.04
CA HIS A 26 -10.78 -1.20 -12.26
C HIS A 26 -9.53 -0.67 -12.99
N SER A 27 -9.68 0.52 -13.59
CA SER A 27 -8.56 1.21 -14.23
C SER A 27 -7.50 1.62 -13.20
N ASP A 28 -6.26 1.81 -13.65
CA ASP A 28 -5.17 2.31 -12.78
C ASP A 28 -5.59 3.63 -12.10
N GLU A 29 -6.28 4.53 -12.82
CA GLU A 29 -6.73 5.82 -12.31
C GLU A 29 -7.86 5.70 -11.27
N ASP A 30 -8.82 4.80 -11.48
CA ASP A 30 -9.89 4.56 -10.52
C ASP A 30 -9.33 3.94 -9.22
N ILE A 31 -8.37 3.02 -9.34
CA ILE A 31 -7.68 2.45 -8.18
C ILE A 31 -6.95 3.54 -7.41
N LEU A 32 -6.16 4.38 -8.07
CA LEU A 32 -5.43 5.47 -7.41
C LEU A 32 -6.38 6.46 -6.74
N ARG A 33 -7.45 6.89 -7.43
CA ARG A 33 -8.47 7.76 -6.83
C ARG A 33 -9.11 7.13 -5.60
N SER A 34 -9.38 5.82 -5.65
CA SER A 34 -9.96 5.09 -4.52
C SER A 34 -9.00 4.96 -3.33
N LEU A 35 -7.69 5.03 -3.57
CA LEU A 35 -6.64 4.99 -2.54
C LEU A 35 -6.42 6.36 -1.90
N GLU A 36 -6.82 7.45 -2.54
CA GLU A 36 -6.75 8.82 -2.01
C GLU A 36 -7.89 9.16 -1.05
N THR A 37 -8.90 8.28 -0.92
CA THR A 37 -10.00 8.47 0.03
C THR A 37 -9.71 7.81 1.36
N HIS A 38 -10.13 8.48 2.45
CA HIS A 38 -10.09 7.88 3.78
C HIS A 38 -11.02 6.66 3.83
N ARG A 39 -10.55 5.56 4.41
CA ARG A 39 -11.37 4.37 4.68
C ARG A 39 -11.24 4.00 6.15
N PRO A 40 -12.32 3.76 6.90
CA PRO A 40 -12.19 3.29 8.28
C PRO A 40 -11.48 1.93 8.34
N VAL A 41 -10.81 1.63 9.45
CA VAL A 41 -10.21 0.30 9.71
C VAL A 41 -11.28 -0.59 10.34
N THR A 42 -11.67 -1.66 9.64
CA THR A 42 -12.78 -2.54 10.03
C THR A 42 -12.36 -4.01 10.18
N SER A 43 -11.12 -4.34 9.87
CA SER A 43 -10.54 -5.68 10.00
C SER A 43 -9.01 -5.60 10.11
N GLU A 44 -8.35 -6.70 10.42
CA GLU A 44 -6.89 -6.80 10.48
C GLU A 44 -6.22 -6.96 9.09
N LYS A 45 -7.00 -7.20 8.02
CA LYS A 45 -6.45 -7.37 6.66
C LYS A 45 -6.16 -6.01 6.00
N ASN A 46 -5.10 -5.38 6.48
CA ASN A 46 -4.61 -4.09 5.97
C ASN A 46 -3.22 -4.23 5.34
N ILE A 47 -3.00 -3.55 4.23
CA ILE A 47 -1.68 -3.35 3.64
C ILE A 47 -1.31 -1.88 3.84
N TRP A 48 -0.44 -1.62 4.82
CA TRP A 48 0.02 -0.29 5.15
C TRP A 48 1.27 0.07 4.34
N ALA A 49 1.29 1.28 3.82
CA ALA A 49 2.47 1.89 3.22
C ALA A 49 2.49 3.38 3.54
N PHE A 50 3.64 4.01 3.32
CA PHE A 50 3.79 5.44 3.57
C PHE A 50 4.57 6.12 2.45
N TRP A 51 4.10 7.30 2.07
CA TRP A 51 4.85 8.23 1.26
C TRP A 51 4.57 9.66 1.74
N ALA A 52 5.58 10.32 2.32
CA ALA A 52 5.40 11.59 3.04
C ALA A 52 4.66 12.68 2.24
N LYS A 53 4.83 12.69 0.91
CA LYS A 53 4.25 13.69 0.00
C LYS A 53 2.95 13.23 -0.68
N GLY A 54 2.36 12.11 -0.23
CA GLY A 54 1.10 11.58 -0.77
C GLY A 54 1.25 10.68 -2.00
N LEU A 55 0.24 9.84 -2.24
CA LEU A 55 0.21 8.78 -3.26
C LEU A 55 0.67 9.27 -4.66
N ARG A 56 0.12 10.39 -5.14
CA ARG A 56 0.39 10.88 -6.52
C ARG A 56 1.79 11.43 -6.72
N SER A 57 2.48 11.80 -5.65
CA SER A 57 3.86 12.29 -5.71
C SER A 57 4.89 11.16 -5.80
N MET A 58 4.46 9.90 -5.64
CA MET A 58 5.34 8.75 -5.77
C MET A 58 5.85 8.62 -7.21
N PRO A 59 7.06 8.08 -7.43
CA PRO A 59 7.48 7.63 -8.74
C PRO A 59 6.44 6.69 -9.35
N GLY A 60 6.20 6.80 -10.66
CA GLY A 60 5.14 6.03 -11.34
C GLY A 60 5.27 4.51 -11.18
N TRP A 61 6.51 4.00 -11.07
CA TRP A 61 6.76 2.59 -10.81
C TRP A 61 6.33 2.14 -9.39
N CYS A 62 6.45 3.01 -8.37
CA CYS A 62 5.91 2.74 -7.03
C CYS A 62 4.38 2.73 -7.05
N GLN A 63 3.76 3.69 -7.76
CA GLN A 63 2.30 3.70 -7.93
C GLN A 63 1.82 2.41 -8.59
N ARG A 64 2.54 1.93 -9.61
CA ARG A 64 2.24 0.66 -10.29
C ARG A 64 2.34 -0.55 -9.35
N ASN A 65 3.32 -0.58 -8.45
CA ASN A 65 3.42 -1.63 -7.43
C ASN A 65 2.18 -1.62 -6.53
N VAL A 66 1.80 -0.46 -6.00
CA VAL A 66 0.63 -0.31 -5.12
C VAL A 66 -0.66 -0.72 -5.83
N ILE A 67 -0.86 -0.32 -7.08
CA ILE A 67 -1.98 -0.75 -7.93
C ILE A 67 -1.98 -2.28 -8.07
N ASN A 68 -0.81 -2.88 -8.27
CA ASN A 68 -0.68 -4.33 -8.37
C ASN A 68 -1.04 -5.05 -7.07
N TRP A 69 -0.78 -4.46 -5.90
CA TRP A 69 -1.22 -5.01 -4.61
C TRP A 69 -2.74 -5.07 -4.52
N VAL A 70 -3.43 -3.99 -4.91
CA VAL A 70 -4.91 -3.95 -4.97
C VAL A 70 -5.45 -5.05 -5.90
N ARG A 71 -4.82 -5.21 -7.07
CA ARG A 71 -5.21 -6.24 -8.05
C ARG A 71 -4.99 -7.66 -7.54
N LEU A 72 -3.89 -7.93 -6.85
CA LEU A 72 -3.56 -9.29 -6.40
C LEU A 72 -4.28 -9.69 -5.13
N CYS A 73 -4.49 -8.77 -4.20
CA CYS A 73 -5.12 -9.07 -2.91
C CYS A 73 -6.63 -8.82 -2.93
N GLY A 74 -7.14 -8.06 -3.91
CA GLY A 74 -8.56 -7.83 -4.09
C GLY A 74 -9.24 -7.14 -2.91
N PRO A 75 -10.56 -7.22 -2.79
CA PRO A 75 -11.32 -6.51 -1.76
C PRO A 75 -11.16 -7.11 -0.35
N SER A 76 -10.55 -8.28 -0.20
CA SER A 76 -10.31 -8.89 1.12
C SER A 76 -9.19 -8.21 1.90
N TRP A 77 -8.31 -7.46 1.23
CA TRP A 77 -7.24 -6.68 1.84
C TRP A 77 -7.40 -5.20 1.51
N THR A 78 -7.40 -4.34 2.53
CA THR A 78 -7.47 -2.88 2.32
C THR A 78 -6.07 -2.29 2.22
N VAL A 79 -5.71 -1.80 1.03
CA VAL A 79 -4.46 -1.06 0.81
C VAL A 79 -4.61 0.38 1.27
N ARG A 80 -3.65 0.85 2.06
CA ARG A 80 -3.63 2.19 2.67
C ARG A 80 -2.26 2.80 2.49
N VAL A 81 -2.19 3.90 1.73
CA VAL A 81 -0.96 4.68 1.57
C VAL A 81 -1.09 5.94 2.40
N LEU A 82 -0.45 5.94 3.56
CA LEU A 82 -0.41 7.07 4.49
C LEU A 82 0.56 8.15 4.01
N ASP A 83 0.33 9.37 4.47
CA ASP A 83 1.20 10.51 4.18
C ASP A 83 1.39 11.43 5.40
N ALA A 84 2.20 12.47 5.23
CA ALA A 84 2.48 13.47 6.25
C ALA A 84 1.87 14.84 5.89
N ILE A 85 0.73 14.85 5.20
CA ILE A 85 0.01 16.06 4.78
C ILE A 85 -1.21 16.22 5.70
N PRO A 86 -1.25 17.20 6.61
CA PRO A 86 -2.31 17.31 7.63
C PRO A 86 -3.75 17.31 7.09
N ASP A 87 -3.98 17.97 5.95
CA ASP A 87 -5.32 18.05 5.33
C ASP A 87 -5.64 16.85 4.42
N SER A 88 -4.73 15.89 4.28
CA SER A 88 -4.96 14.68 3.50
C SER A 88 -5.93 13.74 4.22
N PRO A 89 -6.89 13.12 3.51
CA PRO A 89 -7.69 12.03 4.06
C PRO A 89 -6.82 10.88 4.62
N ASN A 90 -5.62 10.71 4.08
CA ASN A 90 -4.65 9.69 4.47
C ASN A 90 -3.49 10.20 5.33
N TYR A 91 -3.67 11.37 5.96
CA TYR A 91 -2.72 11.81 6.96
C TYR A 91 -2.51 10.73 8.03
N ALA A 92 -1.25 10.42 8.34
CA ALA A 92 -0.91 9.28 9.18
C ALA A 92 -1.59 9.32 10.57
N LEU A 93 -1.75 10.51 11.15
CA LEU A 93 -2.40 10.66 12.46
C LEU A 93 -3.92 10.46 12.43
N ASN A 94 -4.53 10.30 11.25
CA ASN A 94 -5.93 9.85 11.14
C ASN A 94 -6.09 8.34 11.44
N TYR A 95 -4.99 7.58 11.40
CA TYR A 95 -5.01 6.13 11.62
C TYR A 95 -4.23 5.72 12.86
N VAL A 96 -3.17 6.45 13.22
CA VAL A 96 -2.30 6.13 14.35
C VAL A 96 -2.35 7.26 15.36
N SER A 97 -2.53 6.92 16.64
CA SER A 97 -2.54 7.91 17.70
C SER A 97 -1.15 8.54 17.92
N ALA A 98 -1.11 9.84 18.18
CA ALA A 98 0.11 10.62 18.30
C ALA A 98 1.00 10.20 19.49
N ASP A 99 0.44 9.57 20.52
CA ASP A 99 1.16 9.04 21.69
C ASP A 99 2.04 7.84 21.35
N LEU A 100 1.77 7.14 20.25
CA LEU A 100 2.57 6.02 19.76
C LEU A 100 3.78 6.46 18.92
N LEU A 101 3.95 7.76 18.68
CA LEU A 101 4.94 8.30 17.75
C LEU A 101 5.86 9.32 18.43
N PRO A 102 7.12 9.46 17.95
CA PRO A 102 8.00 10.52 18.43
C PRO A 102 7.39 11.90 18.18
N GLN A 103 7.54 12.80 19.16
CA GLN A 103 7.07 14.19 19.04
C GLN A 103 7.65 14.92 17.83
N SER A 104 8.82 14.51 17.36
CA SER A 104 9.43 15.06 16.13
C SER A 104 8.62 14.76 14.88
N PHE A 105 7.98 13.58 14.81
CA PHE A 105 7.06 13.23 13.73
C PHE A 105 5.74 14.01 13.89
N VAL A 106 5.15 13.96 15.09
CA VAL A 106 3.84 14.60 15.39
C VAL A 106 3.88 16.10 15.09
N ASN A 107 4.93 16.78 15.52
CA ASN A 107 5.07 18.23 15.35
C ASN A 107 5.73 18.63 14.01
N GLY A 108 6.05 17.66 13.14
CA GLY A 108 6.65 17.94 11.84
C GLY A 108 8.04 18.60 11.90
N THR A 109 8.81 18.35 12.95
CA THR A 109 10.11 19.03 13.19
C THR A 109 11.32 18.24 12.67
N MET A 110 11.09 17.07 12.07
CA MET A 110 12.17 16.30 11.44
C MET A 110 12.73 17.04 10.22
N THR A 111 14.04 16.95 9.99
CA THR A 111 14.73 17.65 8.90
C THR A 111 15.63 16.72 8.11
N ARG A 112 16.12 17.22 6.95
CA ARG A 112 17.04 16.54 6.01
C ARG A 112 16.36 15.52 5.09
N VAL A 113 17.19 14.82 4.31
CA VAL A 113 16.76 13.99 3.18
C VAL A 113 16.08 12.68 3.59
N TYR A 114 16.29 12.22 4.83
CA TYR A 114 15.78 10.94 5.33
C TYR A 114 14.51 11.05 6.17
N VAL A 115 13.85 12.21 6.18
CA VAL A 115 12.58 12.40 6.91
C VAL A 115 11.57 11.36 6.49
N GLY A 116 11.35 11.17 5.18
CA GLY A 116 10.36 10.20 4.67
C GLY A 116 10.62 8.76 5.13
N PRO A 117 11.83 8.19 4.91
CA PRO A 117 12.17 6.87 5.42
C PRO A 117 12.01 6.72 6.94
N HIS A 118 12.52 7.66 7.74
CA HIS A 118 12.40 7.59 9.20
C HIS A 118 10.94 7.71 9.69
N SER A 119 10.14 8.58 9.07
CA SER A 119 8.70 8.66 9.29
C SER A 119 8.02 7.30 9.05
N SER A 120 8.39 6.62 7.96
CA SER A 120 7.87 5.28 7.64
C SER A 120 8.23 4.24 8.72
N ASP A 121 9.45 4.30 9.25
CA ASP A 121 9.90 3.37 10.29
C ASP A 121 9.13 3.56 11.62
N PHE A 122 8.80 4.80 11.99
CA PHE A 122 7.95 5.06 13.16
C PHE A 122 6.53 4.50 12.98
N LEU A 123 5.96 4.71 11.79
CA LEU A 123 4.59 4.28 11.49
C LEU A 123 4.45 2.76 11.38
N ARG A 124 5.49 2.04 10.97
CA ARG A 124 5.45 0.58 10.83
C ARG A 124 5.00 -0.11 12.10
N GLY A 125 5.67 0.18 13.22
CA GLY A 125 5.33 -0.44 14.50
C GLY A 125 3.94 -0.04 14.97
N ALA A 126 3.61 1.25 14.86
CA ALA A 126 2.35 1.77 15.36
C ALA A 126 1.14 1.22 14.57
N CYS A 127 1.19 1.21 13.23
CA CYS A 127 0.10 0.65 12.41
C CYS A 127 -0.15 -0.83 12.71
N LEU A 128 0.92 -1.63 12.80
CA LEU A 128 0.80 -3.07 13.05
C LEU A 128 0.30 -3.35 14.47
N TYR A 129 0.78 -2.59 15.45
CA TYR A 129 0.34 -2.74 16.84
C TYR A 129 -1.14 -2.39 17.03
N THR A 130 -1.63 -1.33 16.37
CA THR A 130 -3.02 -0.88 16.54
C THR A 130 -4.04 -1.64 15.68
N HIS A 131 -3.64 -2.06 14.47
CA HIS A 131 -4.58 -2.51 13.44
C HIS A 131 -4.24 -3.85 12.78
N GLY A 132 -3.10 -4.46 13.13
CA GLY A 132 -2.61 -5.66 12.45
C GLY A 132 -2.30 -5.44 10.96
N GLY A 133 -2.27 -6.56 10.22
CA GLY A 133 -2.00 -6.61 8.79
C GLY A 133 -0.51 -6.65 8.46
N VAL A 134 -0.14 -6.04 7.34
CA VAL A 134 1.25 -5.99 6.86
C VAL A 134 1.66 -4.56 6.57
N TYR A 135 2.95 -4.26 6.76
CA TYR A 135 3.53 -2.98 6.39
C TYR A 135 4.56 -3.18 5.28
N MET A 136 4.32 -2.56 4.13
CA MET A 136 5.09 -2.75 2.91
C MET A 136 5.68 -1.43 2.43
N GLY A 137 6.94 -1.44 2.03
CA GLY A 137 7.52 -0.33 1.29
C GLY A 137 6.89 -0.24 -0.10
N VAL A 138 6.60 0.97 -0.59
CA VAL A 138 6.00 1.20 -1.93
C VAL A 138 6.86 0.68 -3.08
N GLY A 139 8.14 0.41 -2.82
CA GLY A 139 9.04 -0.23 -3.78
C GLY A 139 8.88 -1.75 -3.92
N ILE A 140 8.05 -2.41 -3.10
CA ILE A 140 7.90 -3.86 -3.10
C ILE A 140 7.03 -4.32 -4.27
N ILE A 141 7.58 -5.22 -5.09
CA ILE A 141 6.83 -5.94 -6.12
C ILE A 141 6.20 -7.18 -5.47
N LEU A 142 4.88 -7.19 -5.36
CA LEU A 142 4.15 -8.34 -4.86
C LEU A 142 3.88 -9.32 -6.01
N ILE A 143 4.27 -10.58 -5.83
CA ILE A 143 4.13 -11.64 -6.85
C ILE A 143 3.10 -12.71 -6.49
N ARG A 144 2.56 -12.69 -5.27
CA ARG A 144 1.54 -13.61 -4.76
C ARG A 144 0.59 -12.89 -3.81
N ASP A 145 -0.62 -13.41 -3.66
CA ASP A 145 -1.57 -12.90 -2.69
C ASP A 145 -1.06 -13.09 -1.24
N LEU A 146 -1.46 -12.19 -0.34
CA LEU A 146 -1.01 -12.20 1.04
C LEU A 146 -1.68 -13.27 1.90
N ASP A 147 -2.86 -13.78 1.50
CA ASP A 147 -3.52 -14.89 2.21
C ASP A 147 -2.71 -16.21 2.15
N ARG A 148 -1.71 -16.29 1.27
CA ARG A 148 -0.74 -17.40 1.22
C ARG A 148 0.49 -17.21 2.11
N ILE A 149 0.67 -16.03 2.68
CA ILE A 149 1.86 -15.66 3.45
C ILE A 149 1.52 -15.36 4.91
N CYS A 150 0.38 -14.70 5.14
CA CYS A 150 -0.08 -14.20 6.44
C CYS A 150 -1.20 -15.05 7.03
#